data_AF-A0A8B9WSZ2-F1
#
_entry.id   AF-A0A8B9WSZ2-F1
#
_cell.length_a   1.000
_cell.length_b   1.000
_cell.length_c   1.000
_cell.angle_alpha   90.00
_cell.angle_beta   90.00
_cell.angle_gamma   90.00
#
_symmetry.space_group_name_H-M   'P 1'
#
loop_
_entity.id
_entity.type
_entity.pdbx_description
1 polymer ?
#
loop_
_entity_poly.entity_id
_entity_poly.type
_entity_poly.pdbx_seq_one_letter_code
_entity_poly.pdbx_strand_id
1 'polypeptide(L)'
;MLTAPASACGIGCLLAHLSFCHVAQMCLRDPSPLPLPPRGTFIEFRNGMLNVSPIGRSCSQEERIEFYELDRKENIRQKFVEDLRKEFAGKGLTFSIGGQISFDVFPDGWDKRYCLGHVEKGGYKTIYFFGDKTMPVSMEGC
;
A
#
# COMPACT_ATOMS: atom_id res chain seq x y z
N MET A 1 -14.20 22.66 15.72
CA MET A 1 -12.75 22.40 15.73
C MET A 1 -12.52 21.13 16.52
N LEU A 2 -12.40 19.98 15.85
CA LEU A 2 -12.09 18.70 16.51
C LEU A 2 -10.58 18.49 16.43
N THR A 3 -9.89 18.75 17.53
CA THR A 3 -8.50 18.37 17.73
C THR A 3 -8.47 16.86 17.99
N ALA A 4 -7.98 16.09 17.02
CA ALA A 4 -7.58 14.70 17.26
C ALA A 4 -6.42 14.69 18.29
N PRO A 5 -6.38 13.72 19.22
CA PRO A 5 -5.35 13.68 20.25
C PRO A 5 -3.97 13.49 19.59
N ALA A 6 -3.10 14.47 19.80
CA ALA A 6 -1.79 14.61 19.16
C ALA A 6 -0.68 13.72 19.75
N SER A 7 -0.99 12.65 20.50
CA SER A 7 0.04 11.92 21.26
C SER A 7 0.53 10.61 20.63
N ALA A 8 -0.10 10.09 19.57
CA ALA A 8 0.41 8.94 18.80
C ALA A 8 0.90 9.31 17.38
N CYS A 9 0.67 10.55 16.96
CA CYS A 9 0.83 10.98 15.57
C CYS A 9 2.27 11.37 15.18
N GLY A 10 3.08 11.90 16.11
CA GLY A 10 4.38 12.50 15.75
C GLY A 10 5.48 11.50 15.38
N ILE A 11 5.75 10.52 16.23
CA ILE A 11 6.89 9.59 16.08
C ILE A 11 6.57 8.47 15.08
N GLY A 12 5.33 7.97 15.09
CA GLY A 12 4.85 6.98 14.12
C GLY A 12 4.81 7.52 12.69
N CYS A 13 4.40 8.78 12.51
CA CYS A 13 4.40 9.43 11.19
C CYS A 13 5.83 9.69 10.69
N LEU A 14 6.78 10.02 11.57
CA LEU A 14 8.20 10.21 11.21
C LEU A 14 8.88 8.89 10.82
N LEU A 15 8.63 7.81 11.56
CA LEU A 15 9.13 6.47 11.23
C LEU A 15 8.49 5.91 9.96
N ALA A 16 7.19 6.16 9.75
CA ALA A 16 6.50 5.84 8.50
C ALA A 16 7.11 6.63 7.33
N HIS A 17 7.36 7.94 7.49
CA HIS A 17 8.01 8.76 6.48
C HIS A 17 9.43 8.27 6.12
N LEU A 18 10.26 7.93 7.12
CA LEU A 18 11.61 7.40 6.88
C LEU A 18 11.57 6.03 6.17
N SER A 19 10.64 5.17 6.58
CA SER A 19 10.44 3.87 5.93
C SER A 19 9.92 4.02 4.51
N PHE A 20 8.99 4.95 4.27
CA PHE A 20 8.48 5.28 2.94
C PHE A 20 9.55 5.87 2.04
N CYS A 21 10.45 6.71 2.56
CA CYS A 21 11.61 7.20 1.81
C CYS A 21 12.58 6.05 1.42
N HIS A 22 12.74 5.05 2.29
CA HIS A 22 13.60 3.90 2.00
C HIS A 22 12.97 2.96 0.97
N VAL A 23 11.68 2.65 1.10
CA VAL A 23 10.89 1.95 0.07
C VAL A 23 11.00 2.70 -1.25
N ALA A 24 10.86 4.02 -1.22
CA ALA A 24 10.95 4.85 -2.41
C ALA A 24 12.30 4.75 -3.12
N GLN A 25 13.39 4.77 -2.35
CA GLN A 25 14.72 4.61 -2.91
C GLN A 25 14.93 3.22 -3.54
N MET A 26 14.39 2.15 -2.95
CA MET A 26 14.45 0.82 -3.54
C MET A 26 13.69 0.75 -4.87
N CYS A 27 12.47 1.31 -4.91
CA CYS A 27 11.66 1.38 -6.12
C CYS A 27 12.32 2.15 -7.27
N LEU A 28 13.18 3.12 -6.96
CA LEU A 28 13.89 3.92 -7.95
C LEU A 28 15.24 3.31 -8.38
N ARG A 29 15.85 2.45 -7.54
CA ARG A 29 17.15 1.81 -7.83
C ARG A 29 17.02 0.55 -8.68
N ASP A 30 15.94 -0.20 -8.52
CA ASP A 30 15.66 -1.39 -9.30
C ASP A 30 14.41 -1.17 -10.18
N PRO A 31 14.54 -0.45 -11.32
CA PRO A 31 13.50 -0.47 -12.31
C PRO A 31 13.49 -1.90 -12.87
N SER A 32 12.64 -2.76 -12.29
CA SER A 32 12.29 -4.07 -12.87
C SER A 32 12.22 -3.87 -14.39
N PRO A 33 12.92 -4.67 -15.21
CA PRO A 33 13.03 -4.41 -16.64
C PRO A 33 11.66 -4.60 -17.28
N LEU A 34 10.86 -3.55 -17.22
CA LEU A 34 9.56 -3.49 -17.85
C LEU A 34 9.83 -3.35 -19.34
N PRO A 35 9.21 -4.18 -20.19
CA PRO A 35 9.24 -4.00 -21.63
C PRO A 35 8.52 -2.70 -22.06
N LEU A 36 7.87 -2.01 -21.11
CA LEU A 36 7.20 -0.74 -21.29
C LEU A 36 8.04 0.40 -20.70
N PRO A 37 8.17 1.54 -21.40
CA PRO A 37 8.88 2.69 -20.89
C PRO A 37 8.20 3.22 -19.61
N PRO A 38 8.97 3.46 -18.52
CA PRO A 38 8.43 4.01 -17.28
C PRO A 38 7.83 5.41 -17.53
N ARG A 39 6.71 5.71 -16.88
CA ARG A 39 6.01 7.00 -17.02
C ARG A 39 6.41 7.97 -15.89
N GLY A 40 5.49 8.23 -14.97
CA GLY A 40 5.69 9.14 -13.84
C GLY A 40 4.74 8.81 -12.68
N THR A 41 5.00 9.39 -11.51
CA THR A 41 4.26 9.11 -10.27
C THR A 41 4.36 7.62 -9.87
N PHE A 42 5.59 7.12 -9.74
CA PHE A 42 5.87 5.77 -9.24
C PHE A 42 5.52 5.62 -7.77
N ILE A 43 5.53 6.74 -7.05
CA ILE A 43 5.35 6.82 -5.62
C ILE A 43 4.45 8.00 -5.33
N GLU A 44 3.35 7.74 -4.63
CA GLU A 44 2.38 8.74 -4.23
C GLU A 44 2.19 8.65 -2.72
N PHE A 45 2.60 9.71 -2.02
CA PHE A 45 2.33 9.85 -0.59
C PHE A 45 0.87 10.23 -0.39
N ARG A 46 0.18 9.47 0.45
CA ARG A 46 -1.18 9.74 0.90
C ARG A 46 -1.19 9.88 2.42
N ASN A 47 -2.28 10.42 2.95
CA ASN A 47 -2.47 10.46 4.40
C ASN A 47 -2.53 9.04 4.95
N GLY A 48 -1.43 8.59 5.56
CA GLY A 48 -1.33 7.30 6.24
C GLY A 48 -0.89 6.12 5.38
N MET A 49 -0.54 6.32 4.10
CA MET A 49 -0.03 5.24 3.25
C MET A 49 0.83 5.76 2.11
N LEU A 50 1.66 4.88 1.58
CA LEU A 50 2.41 5.07 0.35
C LEU A 50 1.78 4.20 -0.75
N ASN A 51 1.37 4.78 -1.87
CA ASN A 51 1.01 4.00 -3.04
C ASN A 51 2.21 3.90 -3.97
N VAL A 52 2.58 2.68 -4.37
CA VAL A 52 3.70 2.40 -5.26
C VAL A 52 3.19 1.76 -6.55
N SER A 53 3.60 2.29 -7.70
CA SER A 53 3.22 1.82 -9.03
C SER A 53 4.48 1.61 -9.88
N PRO A 54 4.84 0.37 -10.27
CA PRO A 54 6.04 0.12 -11.08
C PRO A 54 6.02 0.79 -12.46
N ILE A 55 4.86 0.84 -13.13
CA ILE A 55 4.70 1.57 -14.40
C ILE A 55 4.57 3.09 -14.21
N GLY A 56 4.18 3.52 -13.01
CA GLY A 56 3.83 4.90 -12.70
C GLY A 56 2.33 5.18 -12.89
N ARG A 57 1.74 5.98 -11.99
CA ARG A 57 0.29 6.28 -12.02
C ARG A 57 -0.13 7.18 -13.19
N SER A 58 0.82 7.88 -13.81
CA SER A 58 0.59 8.75 -14.97
C SER A 58 0.45 8.00 -16.29
N CYS A 59 0.36 6.67 -16.29
CA CYS A 59 0.17 5.86 -17.50
C CYS A 59 -1.23 6.05 -18.11
N SER A 60 -1.35 5.81 -19.42
CA SER A 60 -2.64 5.78 -20.11
C SER A 60 -3.49 4.57 -19.67
N GLN A 61 -4.74 4.52 -20.13
CA GLN A 61 -5.61 3.38 -19.87
C GLN A 61 -5.13 2.11 -20.61
N GLU A 62 -4.62 2.28 -21.83
CA GLU A 62 -4.06 1.21 -22.65
C GLU A 62 -2.81 0.63 -21.97
N GLU A 63 -1.88 1.50 -21.56
CA GLU A 63 -0.67 1.12 -20.84
C GLU A 63 -0.97 0.44 -19.50
N ARG A 64 -2.02 0.88 -18.80
CA ARG A 64 -2.51 0.26 -17.57
C ARG A 64 -2.96 -1.17 -17.82
N ILE A 65 -3.67 -1.43 -18.91
CA ILE A 65 -4.14 -2.77 -19.29
C ILE A 65 -2.96 -3.64 -19.69
N GLU A 66 -2.05 -3.13 -20.53
CA GLU A 66 -0.85 -3.84 -20.94
C GLU A 66 0.02 -4.24 -19.75
N PHE A 67 0.24 -3.31 -18.82
CA PHE A 67 0.95 -3.59 -17.57
C PHE A 67 0.22 -4.64 -16.74
N TYR A 68 -1.10 -4.55 -16.62
CA TYR A 68 -1.86 -5.49 -15.80
C TYR A 68 -1.77 -6.92 -16.33
N GLU A 69 -1.85 -7.12 -17.65
CA GLU A 69 -1.68 -8.44 -18.26
C GLU A 69 -0.24 -8.95 -18.11
N LEU A 70 0.76 -8.07 -18.27
CA LEU A 70 2.15 -8.42 -18.02
C LEU A 70 2.39 -8.81 -16.55
N ASP A 71 1.88 -8.01 -15.61
CA ASP A 71 2.01 -8.24 -14.18
C ASP A 71 1.37 -9.57 -13.76
N ARG A 72 0.22 -9.94 -14.34
CA ARG A 72 -0.41 -11.25 -14.10
C ARG A 72 0.40 -12.42 -14.63
N LYS A 73 1.14 -12.22 -15.72
CA LYS A 73 1.99 -13.25 -16.32
C LYS A 73 3.31 -13.42 -15.57
N GLU A 74 3.93 -12.30 -15.21
CA GLU A 74 5.30 -12.27 -14.68
C GLU A 74 5.36 -12.06 -13.15
N ASN A 75 4.21 -11.83 -12.50
CA ASN A 75 4.05 -11.57 -11.06
C ASN A 75 4.93 -10.43 -10.54
N ILE A 76 4.99 -9.32 -11.29
CA ILE A 76 5.92 -8.20 -11.05
C ILE A 76 5.68 -7.58 -9.67
N ARG A 77 4.45 -7.14 -9.38
CA ARG A 77 4.09 -6.52 -8.10
C ARG A 77 4.22 -7.50 -6.93
N GLN A 78 3.94 -8.78 -7.16
CA GLN A 78 4.08 -9.80 -6.12
C GLN A 78 5.53 -9.98 -5.70
N LYS A 79 6.44 -10.20 -6.67
CA LYS A 79 7.88 -10.29 -6.41
C LYS A 79 8.40 -9.04 -5.71
N PHE A 80 7.96 -7.87 -6.21
CA PHE A 80 8.32 -6.59 -5.62
C PHE A 80 7.90 -6.48 -4.15
N VAL A 81 6.66 -6.87 -3.83
CA VAL A 81 6.15 -6.89 -2.46
C VAL A 81 6.86 -7.93 -1.58
N GLU A 82 7.22 -9.09 -2.12
CA GLU A 82 7.97 -10.12 -1.39
C GLU A 82 9.36 -9.62 -0.97
N ASP A 83 10.06 -8.91 -1.86
CA ASP A 83 11.37 -8.34 -1.56
C ASP A 83 11.28 -7.21 -0.51
N LEU A 84 10.25 -6.35 -0.62
CA LEU A 84 9.97 -5.36 0.42
C LEU A 84 9.61 -6.01 1.77
N ARG A 85 8.84 -7.10 1.77
CA ARG A 85 8.50 -7.81 3.02
C ARG A 85 9.73 -8.38 3.70
N LYS A 86 10.69 -8.92 2.94
CA LYS A 86 11.96 -9.42 3.48
C LYS A 86 12.80 -8.28 4.07
N GLU A 87 12.95 -7.19 3.32
CA GLU A 87 13.76 -6.04 3.74
C GLU A 87 13.19 -5.34 4.99
N PHE A 88 11.88 -5.17 5.04
CA PHE A 88 11.19 -4.48 6.13
C PHE A 88 10.58 -5.44 7.17
N ALA A 89 11.05 -6.68 7.23
CA ALA A 89 10.60 -7.66 8.22
C ALA A 89 10.75 -7.11 9.65
N GLY A 90 9.69 -7.21 10.44
CA GLY A 90 9.66 -6.71 11.82
C GLY A 90 9.58 -5.17 11.96
N LYS A 91 9.38 -4.41 10.87
CA LYS A 91 9.25 -2.95 10.90
C LYS A 91 7.80 -2.45 11.05
N GLY A 92 6.83 -3.36 11.16
CA GLY A 92 5.42 -3.01 11.36
C GLY A 92 4.75 -2.41 10.12
N LEU A 93 5.10 -2.91 8.93
CA LEU A 93 4.55 -2.47 7.65
C LEU A 93 3.75 -3.59 7.00
N THR A 94 2.56 -3.23 6.52
CA THR A 94 1.70 -4.07 5.70
C THR A 94 1.78 -3.60 4.24
N PHE A 95 1.85 -4.58 3.33
CA PHE A 95 1.86 -4.37 1.88
C PHE A 95 0.63 -5.02 1.25
N SER A 96 -0.15 -4.25 0.50
CA SER A 96 -1.42 -4.71 -0.11
C SER A 96 -1.45 -4.43 -1.61
N ILE A 97 -1.42 -5.47 -2.42
CA ILE A 97 -1.59 -5.35 -3.88
C ILE A 97 -3.05 -5.06 -4.20
N GLY A 98 -3.31 -4.00 -4.97
CA GLY A 98 -4.64 -3.52 -5.25
C GLY A 98 -4.76 -2.93 -6.66
N GLY A 99 -5.94 -3.08 -7.26
CA GLY A 99 -6.18 -2.60 -8.63
C GLY A 99 -5.20 -3.20 -9.65
N GLN A 100 -4.94 -2.44 -10.71
CA GLN A 100 -4.22 -2.94 -11.90
C GLN A 100 -2.73 -2.66 -11.91
N ILE A 101 -2.27 -1.59 -11.26
CA ILE A 101 -0.89 -1.09 -11.47
C ILE A 101 -0.09 -0.87 -10.19
N SER A 102 -0.73 -0.90 -9.02
CA SER A 102 -0.07 -0.48 -7.78
C SER A 102 -0.31 -1.42 -6.62
N PHE A 103 0.38 -1.12 -5.53
CA PHE A 103 0.16 -1.67 -4.21
C PHE A 103 0.33 -0.56 -3.17
N ASP A 104 -0.32 -0.73 -2.02
CA ASP A 104 -0.24 0.20 -0.90
C ASP A 104 0.71 -0.34 0.17
N VAL A 105 1.43 0.58 0.82
CA VAL A 105 2.27 0.33 1.98
C VAL A 105 1.76 1.19 3.12
N PHE A 106 1.45 0.58 4.26
CA PHE A 106 0.90 1.29 5.42
C PHE A 106 1.31 0.59 6.72
N PRO A 107 1.29 1.28 7.87
CA PRO A 107 1.59 0.65 9.15
C PRO A 107 0.60 -0.48 9.47
N ASP A 108 1.05 -1.48 10.21
CA ASP A 108 0.17 -2.57 10.65
C ASP A 108 -1.04 -2.02 11.43
N GLY A 109 -2.23 -2.56 11.13
CA GLY A 109 -3.49 -2.12 11.73
C GLY A 109 -4.10 -0.85 11.12
N TRP A 110 -3.47 -0.22 10.12
CA TRP A 110 -4.05 0.90 9.36
C TRP A 110 -4.90 0.44 8.17
N ASP A 111 -5.38 -0.80 8.19
CA ASP A 111 -6.38 -1.29 7.25
C ASP A 111 -7.78 -0.71 7.55
N LYS A 112 -8.81 -1.13 6.79
CA LYS A 112 -10.18 -0.60 6.93
C LYS A 112 -10.74 -0.73 8.36
N ARG A 113 -10.22 -1.63 9.21
CA ARG A 113 -10.60 -1.76 10.62
C ARG A 113 -10.21 -0.54 11.46
N TYR A 114 -9.25 0.27 11.03
CA TYR A 114 -8.84 1.49 11.75
C TYR A 114 -10.03 2.43 12.05
N CYS A 115 -11.02 2.49 11.16
CA CYS A 115 -12.20 3.34 11.38
C CYS A 115 -13.12 2.84 12.52
N LEU A 116 -13.01 1.57 12.94
CA LEU A 116 -13.89 0.98 13.96
C LEU A 116 -13.75 1.69 15.31
N GLY A 117 -12.52 2.06 15.71
CA GLY A 117 -12.30 2.80 16.97
C GLY A 117 -12.94 4.19 17.00
N HIS A 118 -13.27 4.77 15.84
CA HIS A 118 -14.00 6.04 15.75
C HIS A 118 -15.53 5.86 15.87
N VAL A 119 -16.07 4.72 15.41
CA VAL A 119 -17.52 4.46 15.43
C VAL A 119 -17.98 3.72 16.70
N GLU A 120 -17.08 3.03 17.41
CA GLU A 120 -17.38 2.34 18.68
C GLU A 120 -18.00 3.28 19.73
N LYS A 121 -17.56 4.53 19.78
CA LYS A 121 -18.09 5.54 20.71
C LYS A 121 -19.49 6.04 20.36
N GLY A 122 -20.03 5.66 19.20
CA GLY A 122 -21.34 6.08 18.71
C GLY A 122 -22.53 5.33 19.32
N GLY A 123 -22.30 4.30 20.13
CA GLY A 123 -23.37 3.54 20.81
C GLY A 123 -24.20 2.65 19.87
N TYR A 124 -23.67 2.30 18.69
CA TYR A 124 -24.35 1.43 17.74
C TYR A 124 -24.42 -0.01 18.26
N LYS A 125 -25.61 -0.62 18.24
CA LYS A 125 -25.81 -2.03 18.62
C LYS A 125 -25.29 -3.00 17.55
N THR A 126 -25.33 -2.60 16.28
CA THR A 126 -24.90 -3.41 15.14
C THR A 126 -24.25 -2.51 14.09
N ILE A 127 -23.10 -2.92 13.56
CA ILE A 127 -22.38 -2.24 12.48
C ILE A 127 -22.43 -3.15 11.25
N TYR A 128 -23.02 -2.67 10.15
CA TYR A 128 -23.07 -3.40 8.89
C TYR A 128 -21.95 -2.91 7.97
N PHE A 129 -21.18 -3.84 7.42
CA PHE A 129 -20.13 -3.58 6.44
C PHE A 129 -20.50 -4.23 5.11
N PHE A 130 -20.39 -3.47 4.02
CA PHE A 130 -20.59 -3.95 2.66
C PHE A 130 -19.28 -3.78 1.88
N GLY A 131 -18.78 -4.88 1.30
CA GLY A 131 -17.53 -4.88 0.54
C GLY A 131 -17.49 -6.04 -0.46
N ASP A 132 -16.73 -5.85 -1.52
CA ASP A 132 -16.55 -6.77 -2.65
C ASP A 132 -15.41 -7.79 -2.41
N LYS A 133 -14.36 -7.39 -1.66
CA LYS A 133 -13.20 -8.22 -1.32
C LYS A 133 -13.15 -8.53 0.18
N THR A 134 -13.97 -9.46 0.63
CA THR A 134 -14.13 -9.84 2.04
C THR A 134 -13.51 -11.19 2.41
N MET A 135 -12.86 -11.86 1.45
CA MET A 135 -12.18 -13.12 1.71
C MET A 135 -10.90 -12.89 2.52
N PRO A 136 -10.51 -13.85 3.40
CA PRO A 136 -9.22 -13.81 4.06
C PRO A 136 -8.10 -13.75 3.01
N VAL A 137 -7.20 -12.77 3.13
CA VAL A 137 -5.95 -12.80 2.36
C VAL A 137 -5.09 -13.88 3.01
N SER A 138 -4.74 -14.93 2.26
CA SER A 138 -3.89 -16.01 2.76
C SER A 138 -2.58 -15.43 3.30
N MET A 139 -2.43 -15.42 4.62
CA MET A 139 -1.13 -15.25 5.26
C MET A 139 -0.40 -16.59 5.15
N GLU A 140 0.24 -16.85 4.02
CA GLU A 140 1.28 -17.87 3.99
C GLU A 140 2.57 -17.26 4.57
N GLY A 141 3.06 -17.87 5.66
CA GLY A 141 4.42 -17.70 6.19
C GLY A 141 4.60 -16.61 7.26
N CYS A 142 4.48 -17.01 8.53
CA CYS A 142 5.21 -16.43 9.66
C CYS A 142 6.65 -16.96 9.61
#